data_AF-A0A9D3MRY3-F1
#
_entry.id   AF-A0A9D3MRY3-F1
#
_cell.length_a   1.000
_cell.length_b   1.000
_cell.length_c   1.000
_cell.angle_alpha   90.00
_cell.angle_beta   90.00
_cell.angle_gamma   90.00
#
_symmetry.space_group_name_H-M   'P 1'
#
loop_
_entity.id
_entity.type
_entity.pdbx_description
1 polymer ?
#
loop_
_entity_poly.entity_id
_entity_poly.type
_entity_poly.pdbx_seq_one_letter_code
_entity_poly.pdbx_strand_id
1 'polypeptide(L)'
;MPTQRRRVVDVFEEEVPLDPDELWVHEGCIIWASGVYLVNGRLYGVQEALDGARDTSCSHCMAMGSTLGCYSKGCTLSYHYLCATEAGCALNEDNFSLRCPKHKFPQNHRPVKPVYPEQSERG
;
A
#
# COMPACT_ATOMS: atom_id res chain seq x y z
N MET A 1 -25.64 55.40 -2.71
CA MET A 1 -26.08 54.39 -1.73
C MET A 1 -26.67 53.21 -2.50
N PRO A 2 -26.40 51.96 -2.09
CA PRO A 2 -25.98 50.89 -2.99
C PRO A 2 -27.13 50.28 -3.81
N THR A 3 -26.87 50.02 -5.09
CA THR A 3 -27.67 49.13 -5.94
C THR A 3 -27.33 47.68 -5.61
N GLN A 4 -28.30 46.98 -5.03
CA GLN A 4 -28.22 45.56 -4.69
C GLN A 4 -28.07 44.71 -5.96
N ARG A 5 -26.86 44.26 -6.24
CA ARG A 5 -26.62 43.19 -7.22
C ARG A 5 -27.00 41.88 -6.54
N ARG A 6 -28.18 41.34 -6.89
CA ARG A 6 -28.54 39.96 -6.56
C ARG A 6 -27.47 39.05 -7.18
N ARG A 7 -26.71 38.34 -6.33
CA ARG A 7 -25.80 37.28 -6.77
C ARG A 7 -26.63 36.03 -7.02
N VAL A 8 -26.31 35.33 -8.11
CA VAL A 8 -26.83 34.01 -8.46
C VAL A 8 -26.19 32.96 -7.53
N VAL A 9 -26.44 33.07 -6.22
CA VAL A 9 -25.96 32.13 -5.20
C VAL A 9 -27.10 31.61 -4.31
N ASP A 10 -28.35 31.97 -4.62
CA ASP A 10 -29.52 31.58 -3.82
C ASP A 10 -30.13 30.22 -4.20
N VAL A 11 -29.40 29.36 -4.91
CA VAL A 11 -29.86 27.98 -5.15
C VAL A 11 -28.66 27.05 -5.12
N PHE A 12 -28.67 26.10 -4.17
CA PHE A 12 -27.72 24.98 -4.00
C PHE A 12 -26.43 25.25 -3.19
N GLU A 13 -26.53 25.86 -2.01
CA GLU A 13 -25.66 25.50 -0.87
C GLU A 13 -26.46 24.54 0.02
N GLU A 14 -26.50 23.27 -0.36
CA GLU A 14 -26.81 22.21 0.59
C GLU A 14 -25.47 21.90 1.28
N GLU A 15 -25.26 22.42 2.48
CA GLU A 15 -24.16 21.96 3.34
C GLU A 15 -24.42 20.48 3.63
N VAL A 16 -23.89 19.60 2.77
CA VAL A 16 -23.86 18.17 3.01
C VAL A 16 -23.09 17.98 4.32
N PRO A 17 -23.73 17.46 5.39
CA PRO A 17 -23.03 17.22 6.63
C PRO A 17 -21.87 16.27 6.34
N LEU A 18 -20.64 16.70 6.61
CA LEU A 18 -19.49 15.80 6.56
C LEU A 18 -19.76 14.70 7.60
N ASP A 19 -19.92 13.47 7.11
CA ASP A 19 -20.09 12.32 7.98
C ASP A 19 -18.82 12.18 8.82
N PRO A 20 -18.89 12.21 10.17
CA PRO A 20 -17.71 12.08 11.02
C PRO A 20 -16.95 10.75 10.81
N ASP A 21 -17.58 9.77 10.18
CA ASP A 21 -16.98 8.49 9.81
C ASP A 21 -16.41 8.48 8.38
N GLU A 22 -16.48 9.59 7.64
CA GLU A 22 -15.92 9.70 6.29
C GLU A 22 -14.39 9.88 6.34
N LEU A 23 -13.68 8.93 5.72
CA LEU A 23 -12.22 8.98 5.57
C LEU A 23 -11.81 9.25 4.13
N TRP A 24 -10.94 10.24 3.97
CA TRP A 24 -10.34 10.59 2.69
C TRP A 24 -8.93 9.99 2.58
N VAL A 25 -8.72 9.18 1.56
CA VAL A 25 -7.44 8.52 1.29
C VAL A 25 -7.02 8.76 -0.14
N HIS A 26 -5.71 8.95 -0.36
CA HIS A 26 -5.18 9.05 -1.71
C HIS A 26 -5.40 7.73 -2.46
N GLU A 27 -5.84 7.83 -3.71
CA GLU A 27 -6.10 6.68 -4.58
C GLU A 27 -4.92 5.70 -4.63
N GLY A 28 -3.70 6.20 -4.88
CA GLY A 28 -2.51 5.35 -4.90
C GLY A 28 -2.20 4.67 -3.56
N CYS A 29 -2.52 5.29 -2.43
CA CYS A 29 -2.29 4.67 -1.12
C CYS A 29 -3.25 3.51 -0.84
N ILE A 30 -4.49 3.60 -1.31
CA ILE A 30 -5.49 2.56 -1.06
C ILE A 30 -5.44 1.43 -2.08
N ILE A 31 -5.19 1.73 -3.36
CA ILE A 31 -5.06 0.70 -4.40
C ILE A 31 -3.88 -0.24 -4.12
N TRP A 32 -2.78 0.30 -3.59
CA TRP A 32 -1.58 -0.47 -3.28
C TRP A 32 -1.53 -0.99 -1.84
N ALA A 33 -2.56 -0.71 -1.03
CA ALA A 33 -2.57 -1.13 0.36
C ALA A 33 -2.57 -2.65 0.49
N SER A 34 -1.76 -3.15 1.42
CA SER A 34 -1.66 -4.58 1.71
C SER A 34 -3.02 -5.12 2.17
N GLY A 35 -3.55 -6.14 1.49
CA GLY A 35 -4.83 -6.76 1.86
C GLY A 35 -6.07 -6.09 1.26
N VAL A 36 -5.90 -5.01 0.47
CA VAL A 36 -6.99 -4.42 -0.32
C VAL A 36 -7.09 -5.12 -1.67
N TYR A 37 -8.32 -5.41 -2.10
CA TYR A 37 -8.58 -6.04 -3.39
C TYR A 37 -9.88 -5.53 -4.02
N LEU A 38 -9.90 -5.47 -5.35
CA LEU A 38 -11.02 -4.98 -6.16
C LEU A 38 -11.80 -6.17 -6.73
N VAL A 39 -13.10 -6.26 -6.42
CA VAL A 39 -14.01 -7.28 -6.96
C VAL A 39 -15.24 -6.58 -7.53
N ASN A 40 -15.53 -6.78 -8.81
CA ASN A 40 -16.70 -6.21 -9.50
C ASN A 40 -16.85 -4.68 -9.26
N GLY A 41 -15.74 -3.94 -9.28
CA GLY A 41 -15.73 -2.48 -9.08
C GLY A 41 -15.87 -2.03 -7.62
N ARG A 42 -15.78 -2.94 -6.64
CA ARG A 42 -15.82 -2.62 -5.20
C ARG A 42 -14.52 -3.01 -4.51
N LEU A 43 -14.01 -2.11 -3.68
CA LEU A 43 -12.84 -2.36 -2.84
C LEU A 43 -13.24 -3.08 -1.55
N TYR A 44 -12.42 -4.04 -1.15
CA TYR A 44 -12.58 -4.83 0.07
C TYR A 44 -11.27 -4.79 0.89
N GLY A 45 -11.36 -5.02 2.20
CA GLY A 45 -10.19 -4.98 3.09
C GLY A 45 -9.68 -3.58 3.43
N VAL A 46 -10.43 -2.54 3.03
CA VAL A 46 -10.04 -1.13 3.18
C VAL A 46 -9.89 -0.76 4.65
N GLN A 47 -10.90 -1.07 5.47
CA GLN A 47 -10.90 -0.71 6.88
C GLN A 47 -9.75 -1.40 7.63
N GLU A 48 -9.55 -2.69 7.39
CA GLU A 48 -8.49 -3.47 8.01
C GLU A 48 -7.09 -2.96 7.63
N ALA A 49 -6.91 -2.58 6.36
CA ALA A 49 -5.66 -1.98 5.90
C ALA A 49 -5.38 -0.63 6.57
N LEU A 50 -6.42 0.18 6.79
CA LEU A 50 -6.29 1.49 7.44
C LEU A 50 -6.03 1.36 8.94
N ASP A 51 -6.73 0.45 9.62
CA ASP A 51 -6.50 0.17 11.04
C ASP A 51 -5.08 -0.36 11.26
N GLY A 52 -4.58 -1.24 10.40
CA GLY A 52 -3.19 -1.70 10.45
C GLY A 52 -2.17 -0.58 10.17
N ALA A 53 -2.51 0.37 9.30
CA ALA A 53 -1.62 1.47 8.95
C ALA A 53 -1.42 2.49 10.08
N ARG A 54 -2.37 2.61 11.02
CA ARG A 54 -2.31 3.57 12.14
C ARG A 54 -1.02 3.47 12.94
N ASP A 55 -0.55 2.24 13.16
CA ASP A 55 0.66 1.96 13.95
C ASP A 55 1.87 1.57 13.09
N THR A 56 1.76 1.66 11.75
CA THR A 56 2.82 1.22 10.84
C THR A 56 3.64 2.41 10.32
N SER A 57 4.90 2.49 10.75
CA SER A 57 5.86 3.53 10.32
C SER A 57 6.44 3.26 8.93
N CYS A 58 6.49 4.31 8.11
CA CYS A 58 7.12 4.28 6.80
C CYS A 58 8.65 4.17 6.92
N SER A 59 9.23 3.18 6.24
CA SER A 59 10.68 2.92 6.21
C SER A 59 11.51 3.94 5.41
N HIS A 60 10.88 4.98 4.83
CA HIS A 60 11.55 6.07 4.12
C HIS A 60 11.46 7.39 4.90
N CYS A 61 10.25 7.84 5.23
CA CYS A 61 10.03 9.12 5.91
C CYS A 61 9.80 9.01 7.43
N MET A 62 9.75 7.79 7.98
CA MET A 62 9.53 7.47 9.40
C MET A 62 8.16 7.87 9.99
N ALA A 63 7.30 8.55 9.23
CA ALA A 63 5.93 8.88 9.65
C ALA A 63 5.01 7.64 9.66
N MET A 64 3.97 7.65 10.50
CA MET A 64 2.94 6.62 10.57
C MET A 64 1.98 6.69 9.39
N GLY A 65 1.19 5.63 9.16
CA GLY A 65 0.19 5.57 8.09
C GLY A 65 0.64 4.82 6.83
N SER A 66 1.73 4.06 6.90
CA SER A 66 2.20 3.30 5.73
C SER A 66 1.37 2.05 5.48
N THR A 67 0.84 1.93 4.26
CA THR A 67 -0.06 0.84 3.83
C THR A 67 0.61 -0.19 2.91
N LEU A 68 1.75 0.14 2.30
CA LEU A 68 2.42 -0.73 1.32
C LEU A 68 3.57 -1.53 1.94
N GLY A 69 3.32 -2.79 2.25
CA GLY A 69 4.32 -3.72 2.77
C GLY A 69 5.13 -4.41 1.67
N CYS A 70 6.38 -4.74 1.97
CA CYS A 70 7.17 -5.59 1.07
C CYS A 70 6.61 -7.01 1.00
N TYR A 71 6.38 -7.52 -0.21
CA TYR A 71 5.87 -8.86 -0.49
C TYR A 71 6.80 -10.02 -0.07
N SER A 72 8.06 -9.73 0.26
CA SER A 72 9.00 -10.77 0.70
C SER A 72 8.63 -11.29 2.08
N LYS A 73 8.55 -12.62 2.24
CA LYS A 73 8.17 -13.26 3.51
C LYS A 73 9.10 -12.81 4.64
N GLY A 74 8.51 -12.35 5.74
CA GLY A 74 9.23 -11.88 6.94
C GLY A 74 9.85 -10.49 6.80
N CYS A 75 9.67 -9.80 5.68
CA CYS A 75 10.10 -8.41 5.56
C CYS A 75 9.08 -7.48 6.23
N THR A 76 9.56 -6.64 7.14
CA THR A 76 8.74 -5.66 7.87
C THR A 76 8.80 -4.26 7.28
N LEU A 77 9.48 -4.09 6.13
CA LEU A 77 9.59 -2.79 5.49
C LEU A 77 8.26 -2.41 4.86
N SER A 78 7.74 -1.26 5.29
CA SER A 78 6.48 -0.67 4.84
C SER A 78 6.70 0.76 4.36
N TYR A 79 5.91 1.21 3.39
CA TYR A 79 6.08 2.51 2.75
C TYR A 79 4.72 3.18 2.48
N HIS A 80 4.72 4.52 2.42
CA HIS A 80 3.69 5.21 1.64
C HIS A 80 3.91 4.97 0.15
N TYR A 81 2.87 5.11 -0.65
CA TYR A 81 2.96 4.92 -2.10
C TYR A 81 4.05 5.80 -2.76
N LEU A 82 4.06 7.10 -2.48
CA LEU A 82 5.06 8.01 -3.05
C LEU A 82 6.46 7.73 -2.47
N CYS A 83 6.56 7.48 -1.17
CA CYS A 83 7.82 7.12 -0.52
C CYS A 83 8.43 5.82 -1.07
N ALA A 84 7.62 4.86 -1.51
CA ALA A 84 8.12 3.64 -2.14
C ALA A 84 8.85 3.95 -3.45
N THR A 85 8.29 4.88 -4.24
CA THR A 85 8.88 5.33 -5.51
C THR A 85 10.19 6.06 -5.26
N GLU A 86 10.21 7.00 -4.31
CA GLU A 86 11.41 7.76 -3.91
C GLU A 86 12.51 6.87 -3.32
N ALA A 87 12.12 5.84 -2.55
CA ALA A 87 13.05 4.86 -1.99
C ALA A 87 13.59 3.85 -3.03
N GLY A 88 13.12 3.89 -4.29
CA GLY A 88 13.57 2.99 -5.35
C GLY A 88 13.03 1.57 -5.24
N CYS A 89 11.88 1.37 -4.60
CA CYS A 89 11.19 0.08 -4.56
C CYS A 89 10.82 -0.38 -5.98
N ALA A 90 10.53 -1.68 -6.14
CA ALA A 90 9.87 -2.21 -7.33
C ALA A 90 8.40 -2.42 -7.03
N LEU A 91 7.55 -1.75 -7.81
CA LEU A 91 6.11 -1.85 -7.79
C LEU A 91 5.69 -2.76 -8.97
N ASN A 92 4.87 -3.77 -8.71
CA ASN A 92 4.32 -4.65 -9.73
C ASN A 92 2.82 -4.37 -9.88
N GLU A 93 2.43 -3.78 -11.00
CA GLU A 93 1.05 -3.39 -11.30
C GLU A 93 0.14 -4.57 -11.60
N ASP A 94 0.69 -5.70 -12.08
CA ASP A 94 -0.11 -6.89 -12.41
C ASP A 94 -0.81 -7.48 -11.17
N ASN A 95 -0.21 -7.29 -10.00
CA ASN A 95 -0.69 -7.86 -8.73
C ASN A 95 -0.60 -6.89 -7.54
N PHE A 96 -0.36 -5.60 -7.80
CA PHE A 96 -0.23 -4.53 -6.81
C PHE A 96 0.75 -4.83 -5.67
N SER A 97 1.84 -5.56 -5.95
CA SER A 97 2.84 -5.92 -4.93
C SER A 97 4.07 -5.02 -4.95
N LEU A 98 4.62 -4.76 -3.76
CA LEU A 98 5.85 -3.99 -3.58
C LEU A 98 7.02 -4.91 -3.19
N ARG A 99 8.19 -4.71 -3.82
CA ARG A 99 9.47 -5.24 -3.34
C ARG A 99 10.39 -4.08 -2.96
N CYS A 100 10.78 -4.04 -1.68
CA CYS A 100 11.69 -3.01 -1.17
C CYS A 100 13.08 -3.12 -1.83
N PRO A 101 13.96 -2.11 -1.69
CA PRO A 101 15.27 -2.13 -2.33
C PRO A 101 16.12 -3.36 -1.99
N LYS A 102 15.94 -3.94 -0.79
CA LYS A 102 16.61 -5.18 -0.36
C LYS A 102 16.12 -6.44 -1.08
N HIS A 103 14.90 -6.42 -1.62
CA HIS A 103 14.23 -7.57 -2.23
C HIS A 103 13.80 -7.33 -3.69
N LYS A 104 14.12 -6.18 -4.28
CA LYS A 104 13.78 -5.80 -5.65
C LYS A 104 14.30 -6.79 -6.70
N PHE A 105 15.45 -7.42 -6.40
CA PHE A 105 16.01 -8.48 -7.24
C PHE A 105 15.87 -9.82 -6.52
N PRO A 106 15.52 -10.90 -7.22
CA PRO A 106 15.58 -12.24 -6.65
C PRO A 106 17.04 -12.49 -6.26
N GLN A 107 17.30 -12.47 -4.95
CA GLN A 107 18.55 -12.91 -4.39
C GLN A 107 18.65 -14.41 -4.76
N ASN A 108 19.50 -14.77 -5.73
CA ASN A 108 19.75 -16.17 -6.14
C ASN A 108 20.47 -16.98 -5.06
N HIS A 109 20.21 -16.72 -3.78
CA HIS A 109 20.65 -17.52 -2.65
C HIS A 109 19.62 -18.62 -2.38
N ARG A 110 19.43 -19.53 -3.33
CA ARG A 110 19.09 -20.90 -2.90
C ARG A 110 20.36 -21.47 -2.27
N PRO A 111 20.36 -21.92 -1.01
CA PRO A 111 21.44 -22.77 -0.52
C PRO A 111 21.50 -23.97 -1.46
N VAL A 112 22.61 -24.14 -2.18
CA VAL A 112 22.90 -25.39 -2.86
C VAL A 112 22.94 -26.43 -1.74
N LYS A 113 21.91 -27.29 -1.66
CA LYS A 113 21.96 -28.43 -0.74
C LYS A 113 23.20 -29.24 -1.14
N PRO A 114 24.16 -29.51 -0.24
CA PRO A 114 25.26 -30.38 -0.56
C PRO A 114 24.70 -31.75 -0.95
N VAL A 115 25.01 -32.19 -2.17
CA VAL A 115 24.74 -33.54 -2.63
C VAL A 115 25.75 -34.43 -1.92
N TYR A 116 25.29 -35.22 -0.95
CA TYR A 116 26.12 -36.28 -0.37
C TYR A 116 26.21 -37.44 -1.38
N PRO A 117 27.39 -38.01 -1.64
CA PRO A 117 27.50 -39.19 -2.49
C PRO A 117 26.85 -40.39 -1.78
N GLU A 118 25.86 -41.00 -2.43
CA GLU A 118 25.24 -42.24 -1.99
C GLU A 118 26.29 -43.36 -2.07
N GLN A 119 26.64 -43.93 -0.91
CA GLN A 119 27.52 -45.10 -0.86
C GLN A 119 26.71 -46.33 -1.27
N SER A 120 27.09 -46.90 -2.42
CA SER A 120 26.69 -48.22 -2.88
C SER A 120 27.09 -49.28 -1.85
N GLU A 121 26.14 -49.67 -1.00
CA GLU A 121 26.24 -50.93 -0.25
C GLU A 121 25.91 -52.08 -1.20
N ARG A 122 26.94 -52.88 -1.45
CA ARG A 122 26.94 -54.12 -2.23
C ARG A 122 26.03 -55.14 -1.58
N GLY A 123 25.13 -55.72 -2.37
CA GLY A 123 24.60 -57.07 -2.15
C GLY A 123 25.56 -58.12 -2.72
#